data_AF-A0A1D1UC77-F1
#
_entry.id   AF-A0A1D1UC77-F1
#
_cell.length_a   1.000
_cell.length_b   1.000
_cell.length_c   1.000
_cell.angle_alpha   90.00
_cell.angle_beta   90.00
_cell.angle_gamma   90.00
#
_symmetry.space_group_name_H-M   'P 1'
#
loop_
_entity.id
_entity.type
_entity.pdbx_description
1 polymer ?
#
loop_
_entity_poly.entity_id
_entity_poly.type
_entity_poly.pdbx_seq_one_letter_code
_entity_poly.pdbx_strand_id
1 'polypeptide(L)'
;MVAIMNIHSMSAGRRFRSETSLPFTRVDDERLTWLDQFCLWASNWSAGCKRLTDKNTKSPGLTTTTFKALIRTTRGVVQLIRTLLTSGAFEYVLTGKFQSDTIEARFGCYRNRAGYQPLMNQHLMGHKCTFGTVELFKCSSQ
;
A
#
# COMPACT_ATOMS: atom_id res chain seq x y z
N MET A 1 15.72 -2.29 -2.72
CA MET A 1 15.13 -0.98 -2.40
C MET A 1 13.82 -1.27 -1.69
N VAL A 2 13.68 -0.94 -0.40
CA VAL A 2 12.47 -1.24 0.37
C VAL A 2 11.64 0.03 0.54
N ALA A 3 10.33 -0.10 0.39
CA ALA A 3 9.41 1.02 0.24
C ALA A 3 8.64 1.30 1.54
N ILE A 4 8.53 2.58 1.90
CA ILE A 4 7.75 3.09 3.05
C ILE A 4 6.30 2.56 3.04
N MET A 5 5.74 2.37 1.84
CA MET A 5 4.38 1.88 1.63
C MET A 5 4.24 0.36 1.60
N ASN A 6 5.33 -0.39 1.81
CA ASN A 6 5.36 -1.84 1.71
C ASN A 6 6.11 -2.49 2.88
N ILE A 7 5.54 -2.35 4.09
CA ILE A 7 6.09 -2.94 5.32
C ILE A 7 5.16 -4.06 5.78
N HIS A 8 5.61 -5.32 5.68
CA HIS A 8 4.79 -6.50 6.02
C HIS A 8 5.07 -7.12 7.39
N SER A 9 6.17 -6.74 8.07
CA SER A 9 6.56 -7.36 9.34
C SER A 9 7.34 -6.40 10.24
N MET A 10 7.26 -6.63 11.55
CA MET A 10 8.03 -5.87 12.55
C MET A 10 9.55 -5.97 12.33
N SER A 11 10.01 -7.14 11.92
CA SER A 11 11.41 -7.42 11.65
C SER A 11 11.90 -6.91 10.30
N ALA A 12 11.05 -6.34 9.45
CA ALA A 12 11.42 -5.93 8.09
C ALA A 12 12.61 -4.95 8.10
N GLY A 13 12.55 -3.90 8.93
CA GLY A 13 13.65 -2.93 9.06
C GLY A 13 14.96 -3.55 9.53
N ARG A 14 14.91 -4.53 10.45
CA ARG A 14 16.11 -5.25 10.91
C ARG A 14 16.68 -6.17 9.83
N ARG A 15 15.81 -6.93 9.13
CA ARG A 15 16.20 -7.86 8.07
C ARG A 15 16.83 -7.14 6.88
N PHE A 16 16.21 -6.04 6.46
CA PHE A 16 16.66 -5.26 5.31
C PHE A 16 17.64 -4.14 5.67
N ARG A 17 17.97 -3.98 6.96
CA ARG A 17 18.86 -2.94 7.49
C ARG A 17 18.49 -1.54 6.99
N SER A 18 17.21 -1.22 7.05
CA SER A 18 16.64 -0.01 6.47
C SER A 18 15.59 0.60 7.38
N GLU A 19 15.77 1.88 7.71
CA GLU A 19 14.89 2.65 8.58
C GLU A 19 13.52 2.95 7.95
N THR A 20 13.49 3.14 6.64
CA THR A 20 12.24 3.30 5.87
C THR A 20 11.37 2.05 5.85
N SER A 21 11.90 0.92 6.33
CA SER A 21 11.22 -0.38 6.38
C SER A 21 10.76 -0.77 7.79
N LEU A 22 10.95 0.11 8.78
CA LEU A 22 10.46 -0.10 10.13
C LEU A 22 8.94 0.12 10.19
N PRO A 23 8.22 -0.57 11.07
CA PRO A 23 6.82 -0.27 11.36
C PRO A 23 6.62 1.20 11.77
N PHE A 24 5.42 1.73 11.56
CA PHE A 24 5.06 3.02 12.12
C PHE A 24 4.57 2.82 13.55
N THR A 25 5.23 3.45 14.51
CA THR A 25 4.85 3.41 15.94
C THR A 25 4.42 4.77 16.47
N ARG A 26 4.68 5.83 15.69
CA ARG A 26 4.54 7.22 16.11
C ARG A 26 3.75 8.03 15.09
N VAL A 27 2.92 8.93 15.58
CA VAL A 27 2.08 9.82 14.74
C VAL A 27 2.93 10.92 14.08
N ASP A 28 4.00 11.32 14.75
CA ASP A 28 4.98 12.35 14.36
C ASP A 28 6.17 11.80 13.56
N ASP A 29 6.04 10.62 12.96
CA ASP A 29 7.10 9.98 12.18
C ASP A 29 7.46 10.82 10.92
N GLU A 30 8.75 11.13 10.76
CA GLU A 30 9.27 11.92 9.63
C GLU A 30 8.91 11.33 8.26
N ARG A 31 8.75 10.00 8.18
CA ARG A 31 8.38 9.31 6.95
C ARG A 31 6.94 9.65 6.52
N LEU A 32 6.06 9.96 7.46
CA LEU A 32 4.71 10.45 7.16
C LEU A 32 4.76 11.88 6.60
N THR A 33 5.61 12.73 7.17
CA THR A 33 5.86 14.09 6.66
C THR A 33 6.47 14.04 5.26
N TRP A 34 7.39 13.12 5.01
CA TRP A 34 7.96 12.89 3.68
C TRP A 34 6.88 12.47 2.67
N LEU A 35 5.92 11.61 3.05
CA LEU A 35 4.80 11.24 2.17
C LEU A 35 3.89 12.42 1.84
N ASP A 36 3.64 13.31 2.81
CA ASP A 36 2.91 14.56 2.59
C ASP A 36 3.66 15.47 1.60
N GLN A 37 4.98 15.60 1.75
CA GLN A 37 5.84 16.34 0.82
C GLN A 37 5.90 15.69 -0.57
N PHE A 38 5.92 14.36 -0.65
CA PHE A 38 5.85 13.61 -1.90
C PHE A 38 4.55 13.91 -2.65
N CYS A 39 3.41 13.97 -1.95
CA CYS A 39 2.14 14.37 -2.56
C CYS A 39 2.18 15.79 -3.13
N LEU A 40 2.85 16.73 -2.43
CA LEU A 40 3.04 18.09 -2.93
C LEU A 40 3.94 18.12 -4.16
N TRP A 41 5.09 17.45 -4.10
CA TRP A 41 6.03 17.32 -5.21
C TRP A 41 5.35 16.72 -6.44
N ALA A 42 4.65 15.61 -6.28
CA ALA A 42 3.94 14.94 -7.35
C ALA A 42 2.94 15.92 -7.98
N SER A 43 2.20 16.69 -7.17
CA SER A 43 1.19 17.64 -7.67
C SER A 43 1.83 18.71 -8.54
N ASN A 44 3.00 19.21 -8.12
CA ASN A 44 3.80 20.16 -8.89
C ASN A 44 4.35 19.54 -10.19
N TRP A 45 4.78 18.27 -10.13
CA TRP A 45 5.24 17.51 -11.29
C TRP A 45 4.13 17.35 -12.33
N SER A 46 2.91 17.00 -11.92
CA SER A 46 1.75 16.90 -12.82
C SER A 46 1.44 18.23 -13.51
N ALA A 47 1.48 19.34 -12.77
CA ALA A 47 1.32 20.67 -13.34
C ALA A 47 2.43 21.00 -14.35
N GLY A 48 3.67 20.59 -14.08
CA GLY A 48 4.81 20.72 -14.99
C GLY A 48 4.62 19.93 -16.30
N CYS A 49 4.25 18.65 -16.22
CA CYS A 49 3.96 17.82 -17.39
C CYS A 49 2.87 18.42 -18.27
N LYS A 50 1.83 19.01 -17.66
CA LYS A 50 0.75 19.68 -18.40
C LYS A 50 1.24 20.91 -19.18
N ARG A 51 2.19 21.67 -18.64
CA ARG A 51 2.81 22.82 -19.33
C ARG A 51 3.70 22.41 -20.51
N LEU A 52 4.28 21.21 -20.45
CA LEU A 52 5.15 20.66 -21.50
C LEU A 52 4.37 19.89 -22.58
N THR A 53 3.07 19.71 -22.40
CA THR A 53 2.23 18.97 -23.35
C THR A 53 1.79 19.93 -24.46
N ASP A 54 2.48 19.86 -25.60
CA ASP A 54 2.01 20.51 -26.83
C ASP A 54 0.85 19.70 -27.45
N LYS A 55 0.00 20.34 -28.27
CA LYS A 55 -1.25 19.76 -28.79
C LYS A 55 -1.06 18.45 -29.58
N ASN A 56 0.15 18.17 -30.06
CA ASN A 56 0.50 16.99 -30.86
C ASN A 56 1.39 15.97 -30.14
N THR A 57 1.73 16.19 -28.87
CA THR A 57 2.68 15.31 -28.16
C THR A 57 2.03 14.64 -26.95
N LYS A 58 2.33 13.36 -26.73
CA LYS A 58 1.89 12.65 -25.53
C LYS A 58 2.46 13.35 -24.29
N SER A 59 1.63 13.55 -23.27
CA SER A 59 2.08 14.17 -22.02
C SER A 59 3.21 13.33 -21.40
N PRO A 60 4.35 13.92 -21.00
CA PRO A 60 5.52 13.20 -20.50
C PRO A 60 5.37 12.70 -19.04
N GLY A 61 4.19 12.20 -18.66
CA GLY A 61 3.89 11.81 -17.28
C GLY A 61 2.75 10.82 -17.14
N LEU A 62 2.32 10.60 -15.89
CA LEU A 62 1.18 9.75 -15.57
C LEU A 62 -0.12 10.31 -16.15
N THR A 63 -1.07 9.43 -16.47
CA THR A 63 -2.43 9.85 -16.82
C THR A 63 -3.05 10.62 -15.65
N THR A 64 -3.99 11.52 -15.94
CA THR A 64 -4.66 12.31 -14.90
C THR A 64 -5.36 11.43 -13.86
N THR A 65 -5.92 10.29 -14.25
CA THR A 65 -6.57 9.35 -13.34
C THR A 65 -5.57 8.66 -12.44
N THR A 66 -4.48 8.12 -12.99
CA THR A 66 -3.41 7.49 -12.21
C THR A 66 -2.77 8.48 -11.25
N PHE A 67 -2.55 9.71 -11.70
CA PHE A 67 -1.99 10.77 -10.87
C PHE A 67 -2.88 11.08 -9.65
N LYS A 68 -4.19 11.27 -9.88
CA LYS A 68 -5.16 11.47 -8.79
C LYS A 68 -5.24 10.27 -7.85
N ALA A 69 -5.20 9.05 -8.38
CA ALA A 69 -5.22 7.84 -7.60
C ALA A 69 -4.00 7.73 -6.67
N LEU A 70 -2.80 8.03 -7.19
CA LEU A 70 -1.55 8.05 -6.41
C LEU A 70 -1.65 9.03 -5.22
N ILE A 71 -2.08 10.27 -5.47
CA ILE A 71 -2.21 11.26 -4.39
C ILE A 71 -3.24 10.82 -3.36
N ARG A 72 -4.40 10.34 -3.82
CA ARG A 72 -5.51 9.98 -2.93
C ARG A 72 -5.18 8.75 -2.08
N THR A 73 -4.54 7.75 -2.66
CA THR A 73 -4.10 6.55 -1.94
C THR A 73 -3.01 6.89 -0.93
N THR A 74 -1.99 7.67 -1.30
CA THR A 74 -0.93 8.08 -0.36
C THR A 74 -1.48 8.89 0.81
N ARG A 75 -2.31 9.91 0.56
CA ARG A 75 -2.93 10.69 1.64
C ARG A 75 -3.85 9.85 2.52
N GLY A 76 -4.62 8.95 1.91
CA GLY A 76 -5.49 8.02 2.64
C GLY A 76 -4.69 7.13 3.59
N VAL A 77 -3.57 6.57 3.13
CA VAL A 77 -2.67 5.76 3.96
C VAL A 77 -2.07 6.57 5.11
N VAL A 78 -1.58 7.79 4.85
CA VAL A 78 -1.03 8.66 5.91
C VAL A 78 -2.09 8.96 6.97
N GLN A 79 -3.30 9.35 6.56
CA GLN A 79 -4.40 9.63 7.47
C GLN A 79 -4.83 8.37 8.25
N LEU A 80 -4.85 7.21 7.59
CA LEU A 80 -5.16 5.94 8.22
C LEU A 80 -4.11 5.58 9.29
N ILE A 81 -2.82 5.70 8.99
CA ILE A 81 -1.75 5.45 9.96
C ILE A 81 -1.91 6.37 11.18
N ARG A 82 -2.07 7.68 10.94
CA ARG A 82 -2.25 8.67 12.02
C ARG A 82 -3.47 8.33 12.89
N THR A 83 -4.62 8.05 12.28
CA THR A 83 -5.85 7.71 13.03
C THR A 83 -5.74 6.42 13.83
N LEU A 84 -5.13 5.37 13.26
CA LEU A 84 -4.90 4.11 13.96
C LEU A 84 -3.98 4.32 15.18
N LEU A 85 -2.88 5.05 15.03
CA LEU A 85 -1.96 5.33 16.12
C LEU A 85 -2.55 6.28 17.18
N THR A 86 -3.28 7.33 16.77
CA THR A 86 -3.94 8.27 17.68
C THR A 86 -5.06 7.61 18.50
N SER A 87 -5.74 6.60 17.95
CA SER A 87 -6.76 5.86 18.69
C SER A 87 -6.22 5.14 19.94
N GLY A 88 -4.90 4.95 20.04
CA GLY A 88 -4.24 4.21 21.12
C GLY A 88 -4.51 2.71 21.08
N ALA A 89 -5.39 2.24 20.19
CA ALA A 89 -5.73 0.84 20.05
C ALA A 89 -4.62 0.03 19.37
N PHE A 90 -3.62 0.66 18.77
CA PHE A 90 -2.58 -0.02 18.01
C PHE A 90 -1.19 0.49 18.36
N GLU A 91 -0.31 -0.43 18.77
CA GLU A 91 1.09 -0.12 19.11
C GLU A 91 1.93 0.19 17.86
N TYR A 92 1.56 -0.42 16.72
CA TYR A 92 2.25 -0.22 15.46
C TYR A 92 1.34 -0.44 14.26
N VAL A 93 1.75 0.10 13.11
CA VAL A 93 1.06 -0.05 11.82
C VAL A 93 2.02 -0.58 10.74
N LEU A 94 1.54 -1.58 9.99
CA LEU A 94 2.25 -2.22 8.89
C LEU A 94 1.58 -1.89 7.55
N THR A 95 2.20 -1.03 6.75
CA THR A 95 1.61 -0.52 5.50
C THR A 95 1.36 -1.59 4.44
N GLY A 96 2.15 -2.65 4.44
CA GLY A 96 1.99 -3.78 3.52
C GLY A 96 0.70 -4.59 3.76
N LYS A 97 -0.04 -4.32 4.85
CA LYS A 97 -1.35 -4.93 5.11
C LYS A 97 -2.51 -4.18 4.42
N PHE A 98 -2.27 -2.96 3.93
CA PHE A 98 -3.27 -2.18 3.20
C PHE A 98 -3.37 -2.53 1.72
N GLN A 99 -2.40 -3.29 1.19
CA GLN A 99 -2.29 -3.60 -0.22
C GLN A 99 -3.15 -4.82 -0.63
N SER A 100 -3.58 -4.85 -1.89
CA SER A 100 -4.37 -5.95 -2.48
C SER A 100 -3.55 -7.20 -2.80
N ASP A 101 -2.23 -7.16 -2.70
CA ASP A 101 -1.30 -8.22 -3.11
C ASP A 101 -1.68 -9.61 -2.56
N THR A 102 -2.16 -9.70 -1.32
CA THR A 102 -2.57 -10.98 -0.72
C THR A 102 -3.79 -11.58 -1.42
N ILE A 103 -4.73 -10.73 -1.82
CA ILE A 103 -5.93 -11.12 -2.56
C ILE A 103 -5.56 -11.45 -4.02
N GLU A 104 -4.66 -10.69 -4.62
CA GLU A 104 -4.16 -10.95 -5.98
C GLU A 104 -3.39 -12.27 -6.07
N ALA A 105 -2.57 -12.59 -5.06
CA ALA A 105 -1.91 -13.89 -4.94
C ALA A 105 -2.93 -15.03 -4.87
N ARG A 106 -4.01 -14.84 -4.08
CA ARG A 106 -5.11 -15.81 -3.99
C ARG A 106 -5.82 -16.00 -5.33
N PHE A 107 -6.12 -14.92 -6.05
CA PHE A 107 -6.65 -14.99 -7.41
C PHE A 107 -5.66 -15.62 -8.40
N GLY A 108 -4.35 -15.43 -8.21
CA GLY A 108 -3.31 -16.16 -8.94
C GLY A 108 -3.38 -17.67 -8.72
N CYS A 109 -3.52 -18.12 -7.48
CA CYS A 109 -3.70 -19.53 -7.15
C CYS A 109 -4.94 -20.13 -7.82
N TYR A 110 -6.06 -19.40 -7.82
CA TYR A 110 -7.29 -19.85 -8.50
C TYR A 110 -7.09 -19.98 -10.02
N ARG A 111 -6.45 -18.98 -10.66
CA ARG A 111 -6.15 -19.02 -12.11
C ARG A 111 -5.26 -20.21 -12.49
N ASN A 112 -4.27 -20.53 -11.66
CA ASN A 112 -3.31 -21.60 -11.94
C ASN A 112 -3.86 -23.00 -11.65
N ARG A 113 -4.76 -23.16 -10.66
CA ARG A 113 -5.35 -24.46 -10.32
C ARG A 113 -6.48 -24.89 -11.26
N ALA A 114 -7.10 -23.96 -11.97
CA ALA A 114 -8.24 -24.26 -12.84
C ALA A 114 -7.85 -24.74 -14.26
N GLY A 115 -6.56 -24.91 -14.58
CA GLY A 115 -6.11 -25.43 -15.88
C GLY A 115 -6.78 -24.72 -17.05
N TYR A 116 -6.45 -23.46 -17.32
CA TYR A 116 -6.97 -22.69 -18.46
C TYR A 116 -8.50 -22.77 -18.68
N GLN A 117 -9.31 -22.85 -17.61
CA GLN A 117 -10.75 -22.59 -17.69
C GLN A 117 -11.05 -21.19 -17.12
N PRO A 118 -11.40 -20.20 -17.95
CA PRO A 118 -11.51 -18.81 -17.53
C PRO A 118 -12.83 -18.47 -16.81
N LEU A 119 -13.58 -19.44 -16.29
CA LEU A 119 -14.89 -19.18 -15.68
C LEU A 119 -14.93 -19.60 -14.21
N MET A 120 -14.89 -18.60 -13.35
CA MET A 120 -15.00 -18.66 -11.89
C MET A 120 -16.44 -19.02 -11.44
N ASN A 121 -17.04 -20.07 -11.99
CA ASN A 121 -18.45 -20.41 -11.71
C ASN A 121 -18.67 -21.69 -10.89
N GLN A 122 -17.64 -22.35 -10.35
CA GLN A 122 -17.91 -23.63 -9.65
C GLN A 122 -17.10 -23.98 -8.39
N HIS A 123 -16.35 -23.06 -7.76
CA HIS A 123 -15.41 -23.50 -6.71
C HIS A 123 -15.38 -22.69 -5.41
N LEU A 124 -16.56 -22.45 -4.82
CA LEU A 124 -16.67 -22.21 -3.37
C LEU A 124 -16.49 -23.50 -2.53
N MET A 125 -16.31 -24.66 -3.17
CA MET A 125 -16.21 -25.96 -2.51
C MET A 125 -14.75 -26.41 -2.41
N GLY A 126 -14.01 -25.97 -1.40
CA GLY A 126 -12.68 -26.54 -1.15
C GLY A 126 -11.70 -25.66 -0.39
N HIS A 127 -12.10 -25.13 0.77
CA HIS A 127 -11.17 -24.47 1.68
C HIS A 127 -10.08 -25.45 2.17
N LYS A 128 -8.91 -25.45 1.51
CA LYS A 128 -7.61 -25.87 2.08
C LYS A 128 -6.47 -25.01 1.51
N CYS A 129 -6.55 -23.70 1.74
CA CYS A 129 -5.36 -22.86 1.87
C CYS A 129 -5.37 -22.35 3.31
N THR A 130 -4.90 -23.18 4.23
CA THR A 130 -4.66 -22.78 5.62
C THR A 130 -3.60 -21.69 5.61
N PHE A 131 -4.01 -20.47 5.92
CA PHE A 131 -3.11 -19.39 6.27
C PHE A 131 -3.50 -18.90 7.67
N GLY A 132 -2.49 -18.77 8.53
CA GLY A 132 -2.65 -18.33 9.91
C GLY A 132 -3.40 -17.01 9.98
N THR A 133 -4.19 -16.86 11.04
CA THR A 133 -4.86 -15.62 11.42
C THR A 133 -3.89 -14.47 11.23
N VAL A 134 -4.18 -13.60 10.27
CA VAL A 134 -3.43 -12.35 10.14
C VAL A 134 -3.89 -11.53 11.33
N GLU A 135 -3.10 -11.48 12.40
CA GLU A 135 -3.25 -10.42 13.39
C GLU A 135 -3.03 -9.12 12.63
N LEU A 136 -4.14 -8.51 12.24
CA LEU A 136 -4.17 -7.32 11.39
C LEU A 136 -3.48 -6.16 12.11
N PHE A 137 -3.62 -6.14 13.42
CA PHE A 137 -2.99 -5.21 14.33
C PHE A 137 -2.93 -5.84 15.73
N LYS A 138 -1.89 -5.54 16.51
CA LYS A 138 -1.86 -5.92 17.91
C LYS A 138 -2.53 -4.81 18.73
N CYS A 139 -3.70 -5.13 19.28
CA CYS A 139 -4.37 -4.27 20.26
C CYS A 139 -3.74 -4.48 21.63
N SER A 140 -3.33 -3.42 22.32
CA SER A 140 -2.89 -3.59 23.70
C SER A 140 -4.11 -3.97 24.54
N SER A 141 -4.17 -5.22 24.99
CA SER A 141 -5.14 -5.63 26.01
C SER A 141 -4.85 -4.84 27.28
N GLN A 142 -5.79 -3.98 27.68
CA GLN A 142 -5.91 -3.55 29.07
C GLN A 142 -6.47 -4.70 29.90
#